data_AF-A0A087TST2-F1
#
_entry.id   AF-A0A087TST2-F1
#
_cell.length_a   1.000
_cell.length_b   1.000
_cell.length_c   1.000
_cell.angle_alpha   90.00
_cell.angle_beta   90.00
_cell.angle_gamma   90.00
#
_symmetry.space_group_name_H-M   'P 1'
#
loop_
_entity.id
_entity.type
_entity.pdbx_description
1 polymer ?
#
loop_
_entity_poly.entity_id
_entity_poly.type
_entity_poly.pdbx_seq_one_letter_code
_entity_poly.pdbx_strand_id
1 'polypeptide(L)'
;MRSASPSNEQGFKRSIVRGRKFLAASKQKKGISSPSTKPMKPKPIFLESSELDKSFKTCAYPSAVEIFKLSEQMEMPALKIKAEFQKRRQVFRQRNKLAEDAIIYSYTLPRLFLMLHFLCSRFNCTQQTLMQIAVFLFSLFSLWYSVYIKIRNDNFNEELLLLNN
;
A
#
# COMPACT_ATOMS: atom_id res chain seq x y z
N MET A 1 65.86 7.04 -9.50
CA MET A 1 65.33 5.82 -8.84
C MET A 1 63.84 6.02 -8.63
N ARG A 2 62.97 5.24 -9.29
CA ARG A 2 61.51 5.39 -9.22
C ARG A 2 60.97 4.57 -8.04
N SER A 3 60.34 5.25 -7.09
CA SER A 3 59.61 4.67 -5.97
C SER A 3 58.20 4.28 -6.41
N ALA A 4 57.88 2.99 -6.30
CA ALA A 4 56.55 2.44 -6.56
C ALA A 4 55.67 2.54 -5.30
N SER A 5 54.46 3.08 -5.44
CA SER A 5 53.43 3.08 -4.41
C SER A 5 52.53 1.85 -4.57
N PRO A 6 52.14 1.15 -3.49
CA PRO A 6 51.19 0.04 -3.61
C PRO A 6 49.75 0.56 -3.64
N SER A 7 49.01 0.18 -4.68
CA SER A 7 47.57 0.39 -4.81
C SER A 7 46.80 -0.58 -3.92
N ASN A 8 46.10 -0.05 -2.92
CA ASN A 8 45.31 -0.82 -1.96
C ASN A 8 43.88 -0.98 -2.50
N GLU A 9 43.65 -1.99 -3.34
CA GLU A 9 42.30 -2.38 -3.80
C GLU A 9 41.58 -3.15 -2.69
N GLN A 10 40.88 -2.44 -1.81
CA GLN A 10 39.94 -3.05 -0.88
C GLN A 10 38.62 -3.33 -1.59
N GLY A 11 38.50 -4.55 -2.12
CA GLY A 11 37.26 -5.10 -2.66
C GLY A 11 36.17 -5.23 -1.59
N PHE A 12 35.11 -4.42 -1.71
CA PHE A 12 33.89 -4.53 -0.93
C PHE A 12 33.13 -5.82 -1.28
N LYS A 13 33.34 -6.89 -0.52
CA LYS A 13 32.49 -8.09 -0.54
C LYS A 13 31.16 -7.77 0.15
N ARG A 14 30.13 -7.44 -0.63
CA ARG A 14 28.75 -7.35 -0.13
C ARG A 14 28.24 -8.75 0.19
N SER A 15 28.06 -9.05 1.48
CA SER A 15 27.45 -10.30 1.93
C SER A 15 25.94 -10.27 1.63
N ILE A 16 25.51 -11.16 0.73
CA ILE A 16 24.10 -11.41 0.45
C ILE A 16 23.56 -12.21 1.63
N VAL A 17 22.92 -11.52 2.58
CA VAL A 17 22.17 -12.16 3.67
C VAL A 17 20.92 -12.80 3.06
N ARG A 18 21.04 -14.09 2.76
CA ARG A 18 19.98 -14.95 2.23
C ARG A 18 18.86 -15.04 3.26
N GLY A 19 17.74 -14.41 2.96
CA GLY A 19 16.56 -14.34 3.83
C GLY A 19 16.12 -15.73 4.30
N ARG A 20 16.04 -15.91 5.62
CA ARG A 20 15.40 -17.07 6.24
C ARG A 20 13.90 -17.00 5.93
N LYS A 21 13.41 -18.01 5.21
CA LYS A 21 11.98 -18.31 5.08
C LYS A 21 11.46 -18.70 6.46
N PHE A 22 10.66 -17.83 7.08
CA PHE A 22 9.90 -18.21 8.26
C PHE A 22 8.72 -19.08 7.82
N LEU A 23 8.77 -20.35 8.19
CA LEU A 23 7.65 -21.28 8.09
C LEU A 23 6.56 -20.83 9.06
N ALA A 24 5.40 -20.44 8.52
CA ALA A 24 4.21 -20.12 9.30
C ALA A 24 3.71 -21.40 9.98
N ALA A 25 3.81 -21.45 11.31
CA ALA A 25 3.18 -22.48 12.11
C ALA A 25 1.66 -22.21 12.17
N SER A 26 0.87 -23.06 11.51
CA SER A 26 -0.58 -23.07 11.62
C SER A 26 -0.98 -23.61 13.01
N LYS A 27 -1.25 -22.71 13.95
CA LYS A 27 -1.94 -23.08 15.19
C LYS A 27 -3.42 -23.28 14.90
N GLN A 28 -3.82 -24.54 14.74
CA GLN A 28 -5.21 -24.96 14.90
C GLN A 28 -5.68 -24.63 16.32
N LYS A 29 -6.55 -23.62 16.46
CA LYS A 29 -7.28 -23.38 17.71
C LYS A 29 -8.66 -24.01 17.59
N LYS A 30 -8.86 -25.07 18.38
CA LYS A 30 -10.15 -25.73 18.64
C LYS A 30 -11.17 -24.72 19.16
N GLY A 31 -12.41 -24.89 18.70
CA GLY A 31 -13.55 -24.04 19.02
C GLY A 31 -13.91 -24.06 20.50
N ILE A 32 -14.26 -22.87 21.00
CA ILE A 32 -15.09 -22.68 22.18
C ILE A 32 -16.12 -21.62 21.78
N SER A 33 -17.37 -22.07 21.68
CA SER A 33 -18.57 -21.26 21.52
C SER A 33 -18.84 -20.42 22.77
N SER A 34 -19.04 -19.12 22.63
CA SER A 34 -19.76 -18.23 23.56
C SER A 34 -19.94 -16.82 22.94
N PRO A 35 -20.76 -15.93 23.51
CA PRO A 35 -22.13 -15.64 23.10
C PRO A 35 -22.27 -14.36 22.25
N SER A 36 -23.37 -14.30 21.49
CA SER A 36 -23.81 -13.15 20.69
C SER A 36 -23.87 -11.86 21.52
N THR A 37 -22.85 -11.04 21.39
CA THR A 37 -22.85 -9.64 21.81
C THR A 37 -22.89 -8.79 20.55
N LYS A 38 -23.98 -8.04 20.39
CA LYS A 38 -24.18 -7.10 19.29
C LYS A 38 -22.95 -6.17 19.19
N PRO A 39 -22.39 -5.94 18.00
CA PRO A 39 -21.24 -5.06 17.86
C PRO A 39 -21.70 -3.62 18.16
N MET A 40 -21.37 -3.12 19.35
CA MET A 40 -21.35 -1.69 19.60
C MET A 40 -20.28 -1.11 18.69
N LYS A 41 -20.71 -0.31 17.72
CA LYS A 41 -19.82 0.48 16.87
C LYS A 41 -18.86 1.27 17.78
N PRO A 42 -17.55 1.06 17.71
CA PRO A 42 -16.62 1.87 18.47
C PRO A 42 -16.79 3.32 18.01
N LYS A 43 -17.15 4.21 18.96
CA LYS A 43 -17.11 5.66 18.72
C LYS A 43 -15.64 6.00 18.40
N PRO A 44 -15.34 6.61 17.26
CA PRO A 44 -13.99 7.02 16.96
C PRO A 44 -13.59 8.11 17.95
N ILE A 45 -12.62 7.82 18.82
CA ILE A 45 -11.92 8.82 19.61
C ILE A 45 -11.06 9.60 18.61
N PHE A 46 -11.65 10.64 18.03
CA PHE A 46 -11.09 11.42 16.91
C PHE A 46 -10.52 12.75 17.43
N LEU A 47 -9.69 12.73 18.48
CA LEU A 47 -9.20 13.98 19.07
C LEU A 47 -7.69 14.08 19.35
N GLU A 48 -6.89 13.02 19.23
CA GLU A 48 -5.49 13.05 19.72
C GLU A 48 -4.40 13.19 18.63
N SER A 49 -4.75 13.41 17.35
CA SER A 49 -3.78 13.38 16.25
C SER A 49 -3.48 14.71 15.56
N SER A 50 -4.01 15.85 16.02
CA SER A 50 -3.91 17.09 15.22
C SER A 50 -2.46 17.59 15.08
N GLU A 51 -1.65 17.52 16.14
CA GLU A 51 -0.27 18.04 16.11
C GLU A 51 0.69 17.08 15.42
N LEU A 52 0.55 15.78 15.68
CA LEU A 52 1.34 14.75 15.01
C LEU A 52 1.02 14.71 13.51
N ASP A 53 -0.24 14.95 13.11
CA ASP A 53 -0.64 15.11 11.71
C ASP A 53 -0.03 16.35 11.06
N LYS A 54 -0.07 17.50 11.75
CA LYS A 54 0.58 18.73 11.27
C LYS A 54 2.09 18.52 11.10
N SER A 55 2.75 17.97 12.11
CA SER A 55 4.18 17.69 12.09
C SER A 55 4.55 16.72 10.95
N PHE A 56 3.77 15.66 10.75
CA PHE A 56 3.98 14.72 9.66
C PHE A 56 3.85 15.36 8.27
N LYS A 57 2.88 16.27 8.09
CA LYS A 57 2.72 17.02 6.84
C LYS A 57 3.90 17.94 6.55
N THR A 58 4.51 18.50 7.59
CA THR A 58 5.71 19.34 7.47
C THR A 58 6.96 18.50 7.19
N CYS A 59 7.16 17.41 7.93
CA CYS A 59 8.31 16.52 7.79
C CYS A 59 7.92 15.06 8.05
N ALA A 60 7.91 14.22 7.01
CA ALA A 60 7.59 12.80 7.15
C ALA A 60 8.71 11.96 7.80
N TYR A 61 9.94 12.50 7.87
CA TYR A 61 11.14 11.83 8.38
C TYR A 61 11.85 12.71 9.43
N PRO A 62 11.22 12.95 10.59
CA PRO A 62 11.82 13.82 11.59
C PRO A 62 13.11 13.21 12.15
N SER A 63 14.06 14.09 12.48
CA SER A 63 15.30 13.73 13.16
C SER A 63 15.04 13.28 14.60
N ALA A 64 16.04 12.66 15.25
CA ALA A 64 15.90 12.26 16.66
C ALA A 64 15.62 13.44 17.59
N VAL A 65 16.21 14.61 17.30
CA VAL A 65 16.00 15.85 18.06
C VAL A 65 14.55 16.35 17.91
N GLU A 66 14.00 16.30 16.70
CA GLU A 66 12.61 16.70 16.44
C GLU A 66 11.61 15.75 17.10
N ILE A 67 11.88 14.44 17.06
CA ILE A 67 11.07 13.44 17.76
C ILE A 67 11.08 13.70 19.27
N PHE A 68 12.23 14.05 19.84
CA PHE A 68 12.34 14.35 21.27
C PHE A 68 11.57 15.63 21.63
N LYS A 69 11.68 16.70 20.84
CA LYS A 69 10.88 17.92 21.02
C LYS A 69 9.38 17.67 20.96
N LEU A 70 8.92 16.87 19.98
CA LEU A 70 7.52 16.47 19.89
C LEU A 70 7.09 15.60 21.08
N SER A 71 8.01 14.81 21.64
CA SER A 71 7.78 13.98 22.83
C SER A 71 7.52 14.81 24.08
N GLU A 72 8.25 15.91 24.23
CA GLU A 72 8.04 16.88 25.30
C GLU A 72 6.74 17.66 25.10
N GLN A 73 6.45 18.12 23.88
CA GLN A 73 5.25 18.90 23.57
C GLN A 73 3.94 18.12 23.75
N MET A 74 3.93 16.85 23.33
CA MET A 74 2.73 16.01 23.39
C MET A 74 2.66 15.15 24.66
N GLU A 75 3.64 15.28 25.57
CA GLU A 75 3.76 14.44 26.77
C GLU A 75 3.72 12.93 26.47
N MET A 76 4.23 12.53 25.30
CA MET A 76 4.25 11.14 24.84
C MET A 76 5.69 10.61 24.74
N PRO A 77 5.96 9.34 25.08
CA PRO A 77 7.28 8.75 24.90
C PRO A 77 7.79 8.87 23.45
N ALA A 78 9.05 9.28 23.28
CA ALA A 78 9.69 9.40 21.97
C ALA A 78 9.59 8.12 21.11
N LEU A 79 9.62 6.94 21.76
CA LEU A 79 9.41 5.65 21.09
C LEU A 79 8.01 5.51 20.48
N LYS A 80 6.96 5.98 21.17
CA LYS A 80 5.59 5.97 20.64
C LYS A 80 5.44 6.93 19.46
N ILE A 81 6.01 8.13 19.55
CA ILE A 81 6.01 9.09 18.43
C ILE A 81 6.72 8.50 17.22
N LYS A 82 7.90 7.90 17.42
CA LYS A 82 8.62 7.23 16.34
C LYS A 82 7.78 6.14 15.67
N ALA A 83 7.09 5.31 16.46
CA ALA A 83 6.21 4.26 15.95
C ALA A 83 5.02 4.84 15.15
N GLU A 84 4.40 5.91 15.63
CA GLU A 84 3.32 6.60 14.92
C GLU A 84 3.78 7.17 13.57
N PHE A 85 4.95 7.83 13.53
CA PHE A 85 5.54 8.27 12.27
C PHE A 85 5.84 7.10 11.31
N GLN A 86 6.30 5.95 11.82
CA GLN A 86 6.50 4.75 11.00
C GLN A 86 5.19 4.23 10.42
N LYS A 87 4.15 4.11 11.24
CA LYS A 87 2.81 3.68 10.83
C LYS A 87 2.23 4.60 9.76
N ARG A 88 2.32 5.92 9.95
CA ARG A 88 1.86 6.91 8.97
C ARG A 88 2.60 6.83 7.64
N ARG A 89 3.92 6.64 7.65
CA ARG A 89 4.71 6.39 6.43
C ARG A 89 4.30 5.10 5.73
N GLN A 90 3.97 4.06 6.47
CA GLN A 90 3.48 2.81 5.88
C GLN A 90 2.15 3.04 5.16
N VAL A 91 1.19 3.69 5.82
CA VAL A 91 -0.10 4.06 5.22
C VAL A 91 0.08 4.95 3.98
N PHE A 92 0.97 5.94 4.04
CA PHE A 92 1.27 6.82 2.91
C PHE A 92 1.84 6.05 1.71
N ARG A 93 2.80 5.13 1.95
CA ARG A 93 3.36 4.27 0.89
C ARG A 93 2.32 3.35 0.28
N GLN A 94 1.42 2.78 1.09
CA GLN A 94 0.34 1.96 0.59
C GLN A 94 -0.61 2.77 -0.31
N ARG A 95 -0.97 4.00 0.08
CA ARG A 95 -1.79 4.90 -0.74
C ARG A 95 -1.11 5.28 -2.06
N ASN A 96 0.18 5.60 -2.04
CA ASN A 96 0.90 5.92 -3.28
C ASN A 96 0.97 4.73 -4.22
N LYS A 97 1.17 3.52 -3.69
CA LYS A 97 1.12 2.29 -4.50
C LYS A 97 -0.25 2.10 -5.17
N LEU A 98 -1.34 2.45 -4.49
CA LEU A 98 -2.68 2.42 -5.09
C LEU A 98 -2.83 3.43 -6.23
N ALA A 99 -2.29 4.63 -6.06
CA ALA A 99 -2.28 5.64 -7.11
C ALA A 99 -1.45 5.18 -8.32
N GLU A 100 -0.27 4.60 -8.10
CA GLU A 100 0.56 4.02 -9.15
C GLU A 100 -0.15 2.87 -9.88
N ASP A 101 -0.75 1.93 -9.15
CA ASP A 101 -1.54 0.84 -9.76
C ASP A 101 -2.67 1.41 -10.62
N ALA A 102 -3.41 2.40 -10.11
CA ALA A 102 -4.51 3.04 -10.85
C ALA A 102 -4.02 3.73 -12.14
N ILE A 103 -2.85 4.36 -12.10
CA ILE A 103 -2.21 4.96 -13.27
C ILE A 103 -1.83 3.87 -14.29
N ILE A 104 -1.30 2.72 -13.86
CA ILE A 104 -0.97 1.62 -14.78
C ILE A 104 -2.25 1.10 -15.47
N TYR A 105 -3.35 0.96 -14.73
CA TYR A 105 -4.63 0.54 -15.30
C TYR A 105 -5.18 1.57 -16.30
N SER A 106 -5.06 2.87 -16.02
CA SER A 106 -5.56 3.90 -16.92
C SER A 106 -4.85 3.91 -18.29
N TYR A 107 -3.58 3.51 -18.35
CA TYR A 107 -2.84 3.39 -19.62
C TYR A 107 -3.02 2.05 -20.34
N THR A 108 -3.22 0.95 -19.62
CA THR A 108 -3.32 -0.39 -20.22
C THR A 108 -4.67 -0.63 -20.89
N LEU A 109 -5.76 -0.11 -20.33
CA LEU A 109 -7.12 -0.28 -20.87
C LEU A 109 -7.34 0.31 -22.27
N PRO A 110 -7.00 1.60 -22.53
CA PRO A 110 -7.13 2.17 -23.87
C PRO A 110 -6.31 1.40 -24.90
N ARG A 111 -5.12 0.92 -24.51
CA ARG A 111 -4.26 0.13 -25.41
C ARG A 111 -4.91 -1.20 -25.79
N LEU A 112 -5.48 -1.93 -24.83
CA LEU A 112 -6.21 -3.16 -25.11
C LEU A 112 -7.44 -2.90 -25.99
N PHE A 113 -8.15 -1.80 -25.75
CA PHE A 113 -9.28 -1.37 -26.57
C PHE A 113 -8.87 -1.09 -28.02
N LEU A 114 -7.77 -0.35 -28.23
CA LEU A 114 -7.25 -0.06 -29.57
C LEU A 114 -6.79 -1.34 -30.30
N MET A 115 -6.15 -2.26 -29.59
CA MET A 115 -5.75 -3.57 -30.15
C MET A 115 -6.97 -4.40 -30.56
N LEU A 116 -8.01 -4.42 -29.73
CA LEU A 116 -9.27 -5.11 -30.04
C LEU A 116 -9.96 -4.49 -31.26
N HIS A 117 -10.03 -3.15 -31.31
CA HIS A 117 -10.59 -2.43 -32.43
C HIS A 117 -9.83 -2.74 -33.74
N PHE A 118 -8.50 -2.76 -33.69
CA PHE A 118 -7.67 -3.10 -34.85
C PHE A 118 -7.91 -4.55 -35.33
N LEU A 119 -8.01 -5.50 -34.40
CA LEU A 119 -8.34 -6.89 -34.73
C LEU A 119 -9.73 -6.99 -35.38
N CYS A 120 -10.77 -6.40 -34.77
CA CYS A 120 -12.12 -6.46 -35.32
C CYS A 120 -12.25 -5.79 -36.70
N SER A 121 -11.49 -4.72 -36.96
CA SER A 121 -11.44 -4.05 -38.27
C SER A 121 -10.93 -4.98 -39.39
N ARG A 122 -10.09 -5.98 -39.06
CA ARG A 122 -9.53 -6.94 -40.02
C ARG A 122 -10.48 -8.09 -40.38
N PHE A 123 -11.48 -8.38 -39.54
CA PHE A 123 -12.34 -9.56 -39.69
C PHE A 123 -13.70 -9.28 -40.34
N ASN A 124 -13.91 -8.11 -40.96
CA ASN A 124 -15.20 -7.71 -41.56
C ASN A 124 -16.39 -7.89 -40.60
N CYS A 125 -16.17 -7.69 -39.29
CA CYS A 125 -17.25 -7.68 -38.32
C CYS A 125 -18.13 -6.46 -38.62
N THR A 126 -19.45 -6.62 -38.62
CA THR A 126 -20.34 -5.49 -38.83
C THR A 126 -20.11 -4.47 -37.71
N GLN A 127 -20.13 -3.17 -38.03
CA GLN A 127 -19.92 -2.10 -37.03
C GLN A 127 -20.86 -2.25 -35.81
N GLN A 128 -22.06 -2.78 -36.03
CA GLN A 128 -23.06 -2.97 -35.00
C GLN A 128 -22.68 -4.04 -33.97
N THR A 129 -22.14 -5.20 -34.39
CA THR A 129 -21.66 -6.22 -33.44
C THR A 129 -20.44 -5.73 -32.67
N LEU A 130 -19.57 -4.96 -33.33
CA LEU A 130 -18.40 -4.32 -32.71
C LEU A 130 -18.78 -3.37 -31.57
N MET A 131 -19.76 -2.50 -31.81
CA MET A 131 -20.32 -1.59 -30.80
C MET A 131 -20.96 -2.35 -29.63
N GLN A 132 -21.74 -3.40 -29.90
CA GLN A 132 -22.37 -4.21 -28.86
C GLN A 132 -21.33 -4.93 -27.98
N ILE A 133 -20.31 -5.52 -28.60
CA ILE A 133 -19.20 -6.17 -27.89
C ILE A 133 -18.44 -5.14 -27.04
N ALA A 134 -18.15 -3.96 -27.59
CA ALA A 134 -17.47 -2.90 -26.86
C ALA A 134 -18.26 -2.43 -25.63
N VAL A 135 -19.56 -2.17 -25.77
CA VAL A 135 -20.43 -1.77 -24.66
C VAL A 135 -20.53 -2.89 -23.60
N PHE A 136 -20.63 -4.14 -24.03
CA PHE A 136 -20.68 -5.28 -23.13
C PHE A 136 -19.36 -5.43 -22.33
N LEU A 137 -18.22 -5.36 -23.01
CA LEU A 137 -16.90 -5.43 -22.36
C LEU A 137 -16.68 -4.25 -21.41
N PHE A 138 -17.09 -3.04 -21.78
CA PHE A 138 -17.03 -1.87 -20.92
C PHE A 138 -17.88 -2.05 -19.65
N SER A 139 -19.09 -2.62 -19.80
CA SER A 139 -19.99 -2.88 -18.66
C SER A 139 -19.41 -3.92 -17.71
N LEU A 140 -18.86 -5.03 -18.25
CA LEU A 140 -18.18 -6.05 -17.45
C LEU A 140 -16.95 -5.48 -16.74
N PHE A 141 -16.17 -4.66 -17.43
CA PHE A 141 -15.01 -4.00 -16.86
C PHE A 141 -15.41 -3.05 -15.72
N SER A 142 -16.44 -2.23 -15.92
CA SER A 142 -16.94 -1.30 -14.89
C SER A 142 -17.43 -2.04 -13.64
N LEU A 143 -18.13 -3.16 -13.82
CA LEU A 143 -18.59 -4.01 -12.72
C LEU A 143 -17.40 -4.63 -11.98
N TRP A 144 -16.47 -5.24 -12.72
CA TRP A 144 -15.26 -5.84 -12.16
C TRP A 144 -14.43 -4.82 -11.39
N TYR A 145 -14.22 -3.63 -11.95
CA TYR A 145 -13.48 -2.54 -11.33
C TYR A 145 -14.15 -2.05 -10.04
N SER A 146 -15.48 -1.94 -10.03
CA SER A 146 -16.24 -1.56 -8.83
C SER A 146 -16.09 -2.59 -7.70
N VAL A 147 -16.20 -3.88 -8.04
CA VAL A 147 -15.99 -4.98 -7.07
C VAL A 147 -14.54 -5.01 -6.58
N TYR A 148 -13.58 -4.83 -7.50
CA TYR A 148 -12.16 -4.79 -7.18
C TYR A 148 -11.82 -3.66 -6.19
N ILE A 149 -12.30 -2.43 -6.46
CA ILE A 149 -12.13 -1.31 -5.54
C ILE A 149 -12.74 -1.62 -4.18
N LYS A 150 -13.94 -2.21 -4.16
CA LYS A 150 -14.62 -2.54 -2.89
C LYS A 150 -13.81 -3.53 -2.06
N ILE A 151 -13.45 -4.68 -2.61
CA ILE A 151 -12.66 -5.71 -1.93
C ILE A 151 -11.33 -5.12 -1.43
N ARG A 152 -10.68 -4.28 -2.26
CA ARG A 152 -9.39 -3.70 -1.90
C ARG A 152 -9.50 -2.65 -0.80
N ASN A 153 -10.56 -1.83 -0.79
CA ASN A 153 -10.86 -0.90 0.29
C ASN A 153 -11.20 -1.62 1.59
N ASP A 154 -11.94 -2.72 1.52
CA ASP A 154 -12.26 -3.53 2.70
C ASP A 154 -10.99 -4.12 3.32
N ASN A 155 -10.09 -4.69 2.51
CA ASN A 155 -8.79 -5.18 2.97
C ASN A 155 -7.92 -4.06 3.58
N PHE A 156 -7.93 -2.87 2.96
CA PHE A 156 -7.18 -1.73 3.48
C PHE A 156 -7.73 -1.25 4.84
N ASN A 157 -9.04 -1.24 5.01
CA ASN A 157 -9.67 -0.90 6.29
C ASN A 157 -9.35 -1.93 7.38
N GLU A 158 -9.30 -3.23 7.04
CA GLU A 158 -8.86 -4.27 7.98
C GLU A 158 -7.39 -4.11 8.39
N GLU A 159 -6.48 -3.82 7.46
CA GLU A 159 -5.08 -3.52 7.81
C GLU A 159 -4.96 -2.29 8.72
N LEU A 160 -5.78 -1.26 8.48
CA LEU A 160 -5.83 -0.07 9.32
C LEU A 160 -6.36 -0.35 10.73
N LEU A 161 -7.36 -1.22 10.85
CA LEU A 161 -7.88 -1.67 12.15
C LEU A 161 -6.82 -2.48 12.92
N LEU A 162 -6.08 -3.35 12.23
CA LEU A 162 -4.99 -4.13 12.85
C LEU A 162 -3.82 -3.24 13.32
N LEU A 163 -3.58 -2.11 12.66
CA LEU A 163 -2.54 -1.16 13.08
C LEU A 163 -2.97 -0.27 14.26
N ASN A 164 -4.27 -0.19 14.55
CA ASN A 164 -4.84 0.64 15.63
C ASN A 164 -5.09 -0.12 16.94
N ASN A 165 -5.04 -1.45 16.92
CA ASN A 165 -5.17 -2.33 18.09
C ASN A 165 -3.80 -2.88 18.51
#